data_AF-A0A928YW26-F1
#
_entry.id   AF-A0A928YW26-F1
#
_cell.length_a   1.000
_cell.length_b   1.000
_cell.length_c   1.000
_cell.angle_alpha   90.00
_cell.angle_beta   90.00
_cell.angle_gamma   90.00
#
_symmetry.space_group_name_H-M   'P 1'
#
loop_
_entity.id
_entity.type
_entity.pdbx_description
1 polymer ?
#
loop_
_entity_poly.entity_id
_entity_poly.type
_entity_poly.pdbx_seq_one_letter_code
_entity_poly.pdbx_strand_id
1 'polypeptide(L)' 'FGLRFMTEAGYNPRGILEVMQILSQASGGRKPEFLSSHPDPGNRLQALKAGIQKIYPQGIPQNLEDGRDRFTQAVLRR' A
#
# COMPACT_ATOMS: atom_id res chain seq x y z
N PHE A 1 -1.71 -10.11 -7.50
CA PHE A 1 -3.13 -9.85 -7.78
C PHE A 1 -3.54 -8.43 -7.36
N GLY A 2 -3.58 -8.08 -6.07
CA GLY A 2 -4.00 -6.73 -5.63
C GLY A 2 -3.31 -5.54 -6.31
N LEU A 3 -1.99 -5.57 -6.50
CA LEU A 3 -1.24 -4.49 -7.17
C LEU A 3 -1.65 -4.24 -8.64
N ARG A 4 -2.13 -5.27 -9.35
CA ARG A 4 -2.63 -5.12 -10.73
C ARG A 4 -4.05 -4.54 -10.74
N PHE A 5 -4.90 -5.00 -9.82
CA PHE A 5 -6.24 -4.44 -9.70
C PHE A 5 -6.24 -2.96 -9.31
N MET A 6 -5.28 -2.53 -8.48
CA MET A 6 -5.12 -1.10 -8.18
C MET A 6 -4.88 -0.28 -9.44
N THR A 7 -3.91 -0.70 -10.28
CA THR A 7 -3.61 0.03 -11.51
C THR A 7 -4.71 -0.05 -12.55
N GLU A 8 -5.36 -1.21 -12.69
CA GLU A 8 -6.50 -1.38 -13.60
C GLU A 8 -7.68 -0.47 -13.21
N ALA A 9 -7.85 -0.22 -11.91
CA ALA A 9 -8.82 0.73 -11.38
C ALA A 9 -8.32 2.20 -11.37
N GLY A 10 -7.16 2.50 -11.96
CA GLY A 10 -6.61 3.85 -12.07
C GLY A 10 -5.85 4.35 -10.84
N TYR A 11 -5.60 3.50 -9.83
CA TYR A 11 -4.90 3.88 -8.61
C TYR A 11 -3.40 3.58 -8.67
N ASN A 12 -2.60 4.47 -8.08
CA ASN A 12 -1.17 4.25 -7.94
C ASN A 12 -0.90 3.11 -6.91
N PRO A 13 -0.21 2.03 -7.31
CA PRO A 13 0.02 0.89 -6.44
C PRO A 13 1.00 1.20 -5.30
N ARG A 14 1.67 2.35 -5.29
CA ARG A 14 2.49 2.79 -4.15
C ARG A 14 1.65 3.14 -2.91
N GLY A 15 0.37 3.48 -3.07
CA GLY A 15 -0.50 3.85 -1.95
C GLY A 15 -0.61 2.76 -0.88
N ILE A 16 -0.57 1.47 -1.27
CA ILE A 16 -0.61 0.35 -0.30
C ILE A 16 0.64 0.32 0.59
N LEU A 17 1.78 0.84 0.14
CA LEU A 17 3.00 0.91 0.95
C LEU A 17 2.82 1.92 2.09
N GLU A 18 2.19 3.06 1.81
CA GLU A 18 1.87 4.08 2.81
C GLU A 18 0.89 3.53 3.85
N VAL A 19 -0.16 2.81 3.41
CA VAL A 19 -1.09 2.13 4.34
C VAL A 19 -0.36 1.15 5.25
N MET A 20 0.56 0.33 4.72
CA MET A 20 1.33 -0.61 5.55
C MET A 20 2.24 0.10 6.56
N GLN A 21 2.83 1.24 6.19
CA GLN A 21 3.63 2.05 7.12
C GLN A 21 2.77 2.63 8.24
N ILE A 22 1.60 3.20 7.91
CA ILE A 22 0.65 3.74 8.88
C ILE A 22 0.21 2.65 9.86
N LEU A 23 -0.18 1.47 9.37
CA LEU A 23 -0.60 0.36 10.22
C LEU A 23 0.53 -0.13 11.12
N SER A 24 1.76 -0.20 10.59
CA SER A 24 2.94 -0.58 11.38
C SER A 24 3.24 0.42 12.51
N GLN A 25 2.99 1.71 12.29
CA GLN A 25 3.16 2.73 13.32
C GLN A 25 2.02 2.67 14.34
N ALA A 26 0.78 2.46 13.89
CA ALA A 26 -0.40 2.40 14.73
C ALA A 26 -0.47 1.13 15.61
N SER A 27 0.15 0.02 15.20
CA SER A 27 0.08 -1.25 15.92
C SER A 27 0.91 -1.29 17.22
N GLY A 28 1.60 -0.21 17.60
CA GLY A 28 2.18 -0.06 18.94
C GLY A 28 3.39 -0.96 19.27
N GLY A 29 4.03 -1.56 18.26
CA GLY A 29 5.17 -2.47 18.42
C GLY A 29 4.93 -3.84 17.79
N ARG A 30 6.00 -4.45 17.25
CA ARG A 30 5.95 -5.78 16.64
C ARG A 30 5.66 -6.84 17.69
N LYS A 31 4.45 -7.43 17.67
CA LYS A 31 4.23 -8.72 18.31
C LYS A 31 5.09 -9.77 17.57
N PRO A 32 5.76 -10.69 18.28
CA PRO A 32 6.46 -11.81 17.64
C PRO A 32 5.55 -12.53 16.64
N GLU A 33 6.08 -12.90 15.48
CA GLU A 33 5.31 -13.46 14.35
C GLU A 33 4.50 -14.70 14.73
N PHE A 34 5.02 -15.51 15.66
CA PHE A 34 4.34 -16.68 16.24
C PHE A 34 3.04 -16.35 17.00
N LEU A 35 2.92 -15.14 17.55
CA LEU A 35 1.78 -14.70 18.37
C LEU A 35 0.76 -13.86 17.59
N SER A 36 0.99 -13.65 16.29
CA SER A 36 0.12 -12.83 15.47
C SER A 36 -0.80 -13.72 14.63
N SER A 37 -2.12 -13.53 14.71
CA SER A 37 -3.09 -14.13 13.77
C SER A 37 -2.95 -13.60 12.33
N HIS A 38 -2.09 -12.59 12.16
CA HIS A 38 -1.69 -12.01 10.89
C HIS A 38 -0.15 -11.97 10.83
N PRO A 39 0.50 -12.58 9.82
CA PRO A 39 1.96 -12.59 9.69
C PRO A 39 2.53 -11.16 9.61
N ASP A 40 3.74 -10.97 10.16
CA ASP A 40 4.34 -9.68 10.49
C ASP A 40 4.31 -8.70 9.29
N PRO A 41 3.86 -7.44 9.50
CA PRO A 41 3.78 -6.42 8.45
C PRO A 41 5.14 -6.09 7.81
N GLY A 42 6.26 -6.36 8.47
CA GLY A 42 7.60 -6.10 7.93
C GLY A 42 7.95 -6.89 6.68
N ASN A 43 7.59 -8.18 6.66
CA ASN A 43 7.77 -9.04 5.48
C ASN A 43 6.85 -8.57 4.35
N ARG A 44 5.68 -8.02 4.69
CA ARG A 44 4.69 -7.55 3.72
C ARG A 44 5.15 -6.32 2.96
N LEU A 45 5.77 -5.34 3.63
CA LEU A 45 6.25 -4.13 2.95
C LEU A 45 7.32 -4.47 1.89
N GLN A 46 8.26 -5.36 2.22
CA GLN A 46 9.28 -5.82 1.27
C GLN A 46 8.66 -6.63 0.12
N ALA A 47 7.75 -7.55 0.43
CA ALA A 47 7.05 -8.34 -0.59
C ALA A 47 6.24 -7.45 -1.55
N LEU A 48 5.60 -6.38 -1.05
CA LEU A 48 4.88 -5.41 -1.87
C LEU A 48 5.83 -4.60 -2.76
N LYS A 49 6.97 -4.12 -2.23
CA LYS A 49 7.99 -3.43 -3.03
C LYS A 49 8.53 -4.32 -4.16
N ALA A 50 8.88 -5.57 -3.84
CA ALA A 50 9.32 -6.57 -4.83
C ALA A 50 8.21 -6.88 -5.85
N GLY A 51 6.97 -6.98 -5.40
CA GLY A 51 5.80 -7.17 -6.27
C GLY A 51 5.61 -6.02 -7.25
N ILE A 52 5.73 -4.77 -6.80
CA ILE A 52 5.67 -3.57 -7.65
C ILE A 52 6.78 -3.61 -8.69
N GLN A 53 8.03 -3.87 -8.27
CA GLN A 53 9.17 -3.94 -9.20
C GLN A 53 9.01 -5.06 -10.23
N LYS A 54 8.47 -6.22 -9.82
CA LYS A 54 8.22 -7.35 -10.71
C LYS A 54 7.12 -7.07 -11.74
N ILE A 55 6.06 -6.35 -11.34
CA ILE A 55 4.93 -6.05 -12.24
C ILE A 55 5.26 -4.86 -13.15
N TYR A 56 6.01 -3.88 -12.64
CA TYR A 56 6.34 -2.63 -13.32
C TYR A 56 7.86 -2.45 -13.44
N PRO A 57 8.57 -3.32 -14.17
CA PRO A 57 10.03 -3.26 -14.27
C PRO A 57 10.55 -1.98 -14.93
N GLN A 58 9.73 -1.32 -15.76
CA GLN A 58 10.01 -0.04 -16.41
C GLN A 58 9.44 1.17 -15.65
N GLY A 59 8.97 0.95 -14.42
CA GLY A 59 8.29 1.96 -13.63
C GLY A 59 6.77 1.93 -13.78
N ILE A 60 6.11 2.56 -12.81
CA ILE A 60 4.65 2.66 -12.72
C ILE A 60 4.16 3.72 -13.72
N PRO A 61 3.05 3.47 -14.45
CA PRO A 61 2.42 4.47 -15.32
C PRO A 61 2.13 5.79 -14.59
N GLN A 62 2.42 6.92 -15.23
CA GLN A 62 2.30 8.24 -14.59
C GLN A 62 0.85 8.74 -14.50
N ASN A 63 -0.06 8.19 -15.29
CA ASN A 63 -1.47 8.59 -15.37
C ASN A 63 -2.36 7.95 -14.29
N LEU A 64 -1.79 7.55 -13.16
CA LEU A 64 -2.49 6.91 -12.05
C LEU A 64 -2.70 7.89 -10.90
N GLU A 65 -3.83 7.78 -10.22
CA GLU A 65 -4.20 8.67 -9.12
C GLU A 65 -3.70 8.14 -7.77
N ASP A 66 -3.13 9.03 -6.94
CA ASP A 66 -2.89 8.77 -5.51
C ASP A 66 -4.16 9.00 -4.67
N GLY A 67 -5.19 9.65 -5.23
CA GLY A 67 -6.49 9.87 -4.60
C GLY A 67 -6.53 10.92 -3.48
N ARG A 68 -5.43 11.63 -3.21
CA ARG A 68 -5.31 12.64 -2.12
C ARG A 68 -6.30 13.80 -2.27
N ASP A 69 -6.41 14.36 -3.46
CA ASP A 69 -7.31 15.50 -3.71
C ASP A 69 -8.78 15.07 -3.59
N ARG A 70 -9.13 13.91 -4.18
CA ARG A 70 -10.47 13.32 -4.07
C ARG A 70 -10.84 13.06 -2.61
N PHE A 71 -9.94 12.46 -1.84
CA PHE A 71 -10.15 12.20 -0.41
C PHE A 71 -10.35 13.51 0.38
N THR A 72 -9.51 14.51 0.13
CA THR A 72 -9.61 15.82 0.79
C THR A 72 -10.97 16.46 0.55
N GLN A 73 -11.44 16.47 -0.70
CA GLN A 73 -12.74 17.05 -1.04
C GLN A 73 -13.90 16.22 -0.46
N ALA A 74 -13.83 14.89 -0.53
CA ALA A 74 -14.94 14.03 -0.15
C ALA A 74 -15.06 13.80 1.36
N VAL A 75 -13.97 13.91 2.11
CA VAL A 75 -13.91 13.53 3.54
C VAL A 75 -13.56 14.71 4.44
N LEU A 76 -12.52 15.49 4.09
CA LEU A 76 -11.99 16.55 4.98
C LEU A 76 -12.71 17.90 4.83
N ARG A 77 -13.37 18.14 3.69
CA ARG A 77 -14.13 19.38 3.41
C ARG A 77 -15.63 19.26 3.73
N ARG A 78 -16.05 18.21 4.44
CA ARG A 78 -17.41 18.09 4.98
C ARG A 78 -17.49 18.70 6.37
#